data_AF-A0A1S4C6Y6-F1
#
_entry.id   AF-A0A1S4C6Y6-F1
#
_cell.length_a   1.000
_cell.length_b   1.000
_cell.length_c   1.000
_cell.angle_alpha   90.00
_cell.angle_beta   90.00
_cell.angle_gamma   90.00
#
_symmetry.space_group_name_H-M   'P 1'
#
loop_
_entity.id
_entity.type
_entity.pdbx_description
1 polymer ?
#
loop_
_entity_poly.entity_id
_entity_poly.type
_entity_poly.pdbx_seq_one_letter_code
_entity_poly.pdbx_strand_id
1 'polypeptide(L)'
;MDAEQRRNIVCMQKRECSCKRFQVDEIPCPHAMKVLDYTHIESPKYCSTYYTKEYFKKTYGVLVNPLPDETTWNLPIEVLDNVVLPPIVKGKSGRPTKSRRKGLYEYLYTETVTCGLCEK
;
A
#
# COMPACT_ATOMS: atom_id res chain seq x y z
N MET A 1 -14.54 21.59 19.86
CA MET A 1 -15.20 20.48 19.15
C MET A 1 -14.86 19.23 19.92
N ASP A 2 -15.76 18.78 20.78
CA ASP A 2 -15.53 17.63 21.64
C ASP A 2 -15.42 16.39 20.75
N ALA A 3 -14.21 15.83 20.69
CA ALA A 3 -13.99 14.54 20.06
C ALA A 3 -14.71 13.51 20.92
N GLU A 4 -15.91 13.14 20.50
CA GLU A 4 -16.69 12.09 21.14
C GLU A 4 -15.82 10.84 21.25
N GLN A 5 -15.41 10.51 22.48
CA GLN A 5 -14.57 9.35 22.78
C GLN A 5 -15.38 8.09 22.50
N ARG A 6 -15.39 7.64 21.24
CA ARG A 6 -16.05 6.40 20.84
C ARG A 6 -15.37 5.23 21.54
N ARG A 7 -16.09 4.60 22.46
CA ARG A 7 -15.64 3.37 23.13
C ARG A 7 -15.65 2.23 22.12
N ASN A 8 -14.52 1.54 21.98
CA ASN A 8 -14.42 0.35 21.14
C ASN A 8 -14.26 -0.89 22.02
N ILE A 9 -15.04 -1.92 21.72
CA ILE A 9 -14.99 -3.21 22.40
C ILE A 9 -14.13 -4.14 21.54
N VAL A 10 -13.17 -4.81 22.16
CA VAL A 10 -12.26 -5.77 21.51
C VAL A 10 -12.46 -7.15 22.13
N CYS A 11 -12.74 -8.15 21.30
CA CYS A 11 -12.76 -9.55 21.70
C CYS A 11 -11.56 -10.27 21.06
N MET A 12 -10.49 -10.47 21.84
CA MET A 12 -9.24 -11.07 21.34
C MET A 12 -9.43 -12.54 20.92
N GLN A 13 -10.28 -13.30 21.64
CA GLN A 13 -10.57 -14.71 21.33
C GLN A 13 -11.20 -14.88 19.95
N LYS A 14 -12.15 -14.00 19.60
CA LYS A 14 -12.82 -14.01 18.30
C LYS A 14 -12.09 -13.20 17.23
N ARG A 15 -11.03 -12.47 17.60
CA ARG A 15 -10.33 -11.50 16.74
C ARG A 15 -11.29 -10.43 16.18
N GLU A 16 -12.17 -9.92 17.03
CA GLU A 16 -13.19 -8.95 16.65
C GLU A 16 -13.00 -7.62 17.35
N CYS A 17 -13.29 -6.53 16.65
CA CYS A 17 -13.45 -5.21 17.25
C CYS A 17 -14.76 -4.56 16.78
N SER A 18 -15.38 -3.75 17.64
CA SER A 18 -16.53 -2.92 17.25
C SER A 18 -16.21 -1.96 16.11
N CYS A 19 -14.94 -1.60 15.90
CA CYS A 19 -14.51 -0.80 14.75
C CYS A 19 -14.49 -1.56 13.41
N LYS A 20 -14.77 -2.88 13.42
CA LYS A 20 -14.83 -3.80 12.26
C LYS A 20 -13.53 -4.03 11.49
N ARG A 21 -12.50 -3.20 11.69
CA ARG A 21 -11.21 -3.33 11.00
C ARG A 21 -10.48 -4.64 11.31
N PHE A 22 -10.58 -5.13 12.55
CA PHE A 22 -9.91 -6.39 12.91
C PHE A 22 -10.48 -7.59 12.12
N GLN A 23 -11.78 -7.57 11.85
CA GLN A 23 -12.46 -8.61 11.06
C GLN A 23 -12.18 -8.48 9.57
N VAL A 24 -12.14 -7.25 9.04
CA VAL A 24 -11.96 -6.98 7.60
C VAL A 24 -10.50 -7.16 7.19
N ASP A 25 -9.59 -6.56 7.93
CA ASP A 25 -8.16 -6.57 7.59
C ASP A 25 -7.50 -7.88 8.07
N GLU A 26 -8.17 -8.67 8.92
CA GLU A 26 -7.64 -9.84 9.62
C GLU A 26 -6.26 -9.59 10.31
N ILE A 27 -6.03 -8.33 10.66
CA ILE A 27 -4.85 -7.80 11.36
C ILE A 27 -5.37 -7.00 12.56
N PRO A 28 -4.70 -7.06 13.73
CA PRO A 28 -5.06 -6.23 14.86
C PRO A 28 -5.22 -4.75 14.50
N CYS A 29 -6.44 -4.23 14.65
CA CYS A 29 -6.71 -2.80 14.53
C CYS A 29 -6.02 -1.99 15.66
N PRO A 30 -5.93 -0.65 15.59
CA PRO A 30 -5.28 0.16 16.63
C PRO A 30 -5.83 -0.10 18.06
N HIS A 31 -7.11 -0.41 18.18
CA HIS A 31 -7.72 -0.76 19.47
C HIS A 31 -7.25 -2.13 19.98
N ALA A 32 -7.18 -3.13 19.10
CA ALA A 32 -6.69 -4.46 19.44
C ALA A 32 -5.19 -4.43 19.75
N MET A 33 -4.41 -3.63 19.01
CA MET A 33 -3.00 -3.37 19.31
C MET A 33 -2.81 -2.84 20.72
N LYS A 34 -3.65 -1.89 21.16
CA LYS A 34 -3.56 -1.37 22.53
C LYS A 34 -3.81 -2.43 23.60
N VAL A 35 -4.72 -3.37 23.36
CA VAL A 35 -5.00 -4.51 24.26
C VAL A 35 -3.81 -5.48 24.28
N LEU A 36 -3.20 -5.75 23.12
CA LEU A 36 -2.01 -6.60 23.00
C LEU A 36 -0.82 -6.01 23.74
N ASP A 37 -0.58 -4.71 23.59
CA ASP A 37 0.47 -3.99 24.30
C ASP A 37 0.26 -4.07 25.82
N TYR A 38 -0.98 -3.89 26.30
CA TYR A 38 -1.32 -3.97 27.72
C TYR A 38 -1.17 -5.39 28.30
N THR A 39 -1.41 -6.41 27.49
CA THR A 39 -1.31 -7.82 27.90
C THR A 39 0.06 -8.44 27.65
N HIS A 40 1.00 -7.68 27.09
CA HIS A 40 2.33 -8.14 26.68
C HIS A 40 2.30 -9.36 25.76
N ILE A 41 1.27 -9.46 24.92
CA ILE A 41 1.17 -10.53 23.92
C ILE A 41 1.64 -10.00 22.56
N GLU A 42 2.50 -10.76 21.91
CA GLU A 42 3.03 -10.41 20.59
C GLU A 42 1.90 -10.32 19.54
N SER A 43 1.81 -9.17 18.88
CA SER A 43 0.78 -8.91 17.86
C SER A 43 0.79 -9.87 16.65
N PRO A 44 1.93 -10.39 16.16
CA PRO A 44 1.93 -11.29 15.00
C PRO A 44 1.10 -12.56 15.20
N LYS A 45 0.88 -13.01 16.45
CA LYS A 45 0.04 -14.18 16.77
C LYS A 45 -1.43 -13.98 16.43
N TYR A 46 -1.87 -12.73 16.31
CA TYR A 46 -3.24 -12.34 16.02
C TYR A 46 -3.46 -11.91 14.56
N CYS A 47 -2.41 -11.81 13.76
CA CYS A 47 -2.53 -11.61 12.32
C CYS A 47 -3.00 -12.91 11.64
N SER A 48 -3.67 -12.77 10.50
CA SER A 48 -4.00 -13.90 9.65
C SER A 48 -2.77 -14.53 9.01
N THR A 49 -2.88 -15.83 8.71
CA THR A 49 -1.83 -16.57 8.01
C THR A 49 -1.57 -16.04 6.61
N TYR A 50 -2.53 -15.34 5.99
CA TYR A 50 -2.38 -14.67 4.69
C TYR A 50 -1.21 -13.67 4.65
N TYR A 51 -0.86 -13.07 5.79
CA TYR A 51 0.23 -12.10 5.90
C TYR A 51 1.60 -12.74 6.20
N THR A 52 1.68 -14.07 6.23
CA THR A 52 2.96 -14.76 6.42
C THR A 52 3.78 -14.79 5.13
N LYS A 53 5.11 -14.84 5.27
CA LYS A 53 6.02 -14.99 4.13
C LYS A 53 5.71 -16.23 3.29
N GLU A 54 5.26 -17.30 3.93
CA GLU A 54 4.91 -18.55 3.27
C GLU A 54 3.70 -18.37 2.34
N TYR A 55 2.62 -17.76 2.84
CA TYR A 55 1.45 -17.46 2.01
C TYR A 55 1.76 -16.44 0.92
N PHE A 56 2.55 -15.41 1.22
CA PHE A 56 3.03 -14.48 0.21
C PHE A 56 3.74 -15.20 -0.95
N LYS A 57 4.70 -16.09 -0.63
CA LYS A 57 5.39 -16.89 -1.65
C LYS A 57 4.45 -17.83 -2.41
N LYS A 58 3.44 -18.41 -1.75
CA LYS A 58 2.43 -19.25 -2.42
C LYS A 58 1.59 -18.44 -3.41
N THR A 59 1.14 -17.25 -3.02
CA THR A 59 0.34 -16.35 -3.88
C THR A 59 1.11 -15.97 -5.16
N TYR A 60 2.40 -15.68 -5.03
CA TYR A 60 3.28 -15.34 -6.16
C TYR A 60 4.10 -16.53 -6.68
N GLY A 61 3.75 -17.76 -6.27
CA GLY A 61 4.46 -18.97 -6.69
C GLY A 61 4.09 -19.40 -8.11
N VAL A 62 3.02 -18.83 -8.66
CA VAL A 62 2.61 -19.04 -10.04
C VAL A 62 3.61 -18.35 -10.96
N LEU A 63 4.11 -19.10 -11.96
CA LEU A 63 4.97 -18.56 -13.00
C LEU A 63 4.24 -17.44 -13.75
N VAL A 64 4.80 -16.24 -13.69
CA VAL A 64 4.43 -15.16 -14.62
C VAL A 64 5.17 -15.47 -15.92
N ASN A 65 4.46 -16.00 -16.91
CA ASN A 65 5.04 -16.18 -18.23
C ASN A 65 5.38 -14.79 -18.79
N PRO A 66 6.62 -14.57 -19.26
CA PRO A 66 6.94 -13.33 -19.95
C PRO A 66 6.01 -13.22 -21.16
N LEU A 67 5.58 -11.99 -21.44
CA LEU A 67 4.91 -11.72 -22.70
C LEU A 67 5.90 -12.08 -23.83
N PRO A 68 5.45 -12.82 -24.85
CA PRO A 68 6.30 -13.09 -26.00
C PRO A 68 6.58 -11.77 -26.73
N ASP A 69 7.55 -11.76 -27.64
CA ASP A 69 7.85 -10.56 -28.43
C ASP A 69 6.63 -10.10 -29.21
N GLU A 70 6.40 -8.79 -29.29
CA GLU A 70 5.22 -8.19 -29.94
C GLU A 70 5.09 -8.64 -31.40
N THR A 71 6.22 -8.88 -32.08
CA THR A 71 6.21 -9.37 -33.48
C THR A 71 5.61 -10.77 -33.65
N THR A 72 5.47 -11.52 -32.56
CA THR A 72 4.92 -12.89 -32.56
C THR A 72 3.45 -12.94 -32.18
N TRP A 73 2.84 -11.81 -31.83
CA TRP A 73 1.45 -11.77 -31.37
C TRP A 73 0.50 -11.93 -32.55
N ASN A 74 -0.40 -12.90 -32.46
CA ASN A 74 -1.49 -13.06 -33.42
C ASN A 74 -2.72 -12.28 -32.92
N LEU A 75 -2.77 -11.00 -33.25
CA LEU A 75 -3.84 -10.09 -32.85
C LEU A 75 -4.92 -9.98 -33.95
N PRO A 76 -6.21 -10.00 -33.59
CA PRO A 76 -7.29 -9.66 -34.52
C PRO A 76 -7.14 -8.26 -35.10
N ILE A 77 -7.61 -8.05 -36.33
CA ILE A 77 -7.53 -6.75 -37.04
C ILE A 77 -8.22 -5.66 -36.22
N GLU A 78 -9.32 -5.97 -35.54
CA GLU A 78 -10.07 -5.03 -34.72
C GLU A 78 -9.26 -4.49 -33.53
N VAL A 79 -8.25 -5.24 -33.05
CA VAL A 79 -7.34 -4.82 -31.98
C VAL A 79 -6.22 -3.96 -32.54
N LEU A 80 -5.66 -4.35 -33.70
CA LEU A 80 -4.61 -3.58 -34.38
C LEU A 80 -5.10 -2.20 -34.82
N ASP A 81 -6.37 -2.12 -35.26
CA ASP A 81 -7.01 -0.85 -35.68
C ASP A 81 -7.47 0.00 -34.49
N ASN A 82 -7.46 -0.55 -33.27
CA ASN A 82 -7.84 0.16 -32.05
C ASN A 82 -6.72 1.09 -31.57
N VAL A 83 -6.65 2.29 -32.16
CA VAL A 83 -5.72 3.33 -31.72
C VAL A 83 -6.22 3.97 -30.43
N VAL A 84 -5.64 3.56 -29.30
CA VAL A 84 -5.89 4.21 -28.00
C VAL A 84 -5.09 5.52 -27.94
N LEU A 85 -5.76 6.63 -28.23
CA LEU A 85 -5.16 7.95 -28.04
C LEU A 85 -4.97 8.23 -26.54
N PRO A 86 -3.88 8.92 -26.14
CA PRO A 86 -3.72 9.34 -24.77
C PRO A 86 -4.91 10.21 -24.35
N PRO A 87 -5.35 10.16 -23.07
CA PRO A 87 -6.41 11.02 -22.60
C PRO A 87 -6.03 12.47 -22.84
N ILE A 88 -6.96 13.26 -23.39
CA ILE A 88 -6.75 14.69 -23.57
C ILE A 88 -6.80 15.34 -22.19
N VAL A 89 -5.63 15.48 -21.56
CA VAL A 89 -5.51 16.11 -20.24
C VAL A 89 -5.40 17.61 -20.44
N LYS A 90 -6.43 18.37 -20.02
CA LYS A 90 -6.29 19.82 -19.91
C LYS A 90 -5.25 20.13 -18.83
N GLY A 91 -4.25 20.93 -19.18
CA GLY A 91 -3.30 21.45 -18.20
C GLY A 91 -4.03 22.18 -17.09
N LYS A 92 -3.52 22.08 -15.85
CA LYS A 92 -4.08 22.85 -14.73
C LYS A 92 -4.02 24.33 -15.06
N SER A 93 -5.10 25.06 -14.78
CA SER A 93 -5.13 26.51 -14.94
C SER A 93 -4.01 27.16 -14.14
N GLY A 94 -3.25 28.06 -14.78
CA GLY A 94 -2.17 28.82 -14.17
C GLY A 94 -0.77 28.41 -14.67
N ARG A 95 0.24 29.08 -14.11
CA ARG A 95 1.64 28.88 -14.49
C ARG A 95 2.13 27.51 -13.98
N PRO A 96 2.75 26.66 -14.84
CA PRO A 96 3.43 25.46 -14.39
C PRO A 96 4.45 25.78 -13.29
N THR A 97 4.48 24.97 -12.23
CA THR A 97 5.47 25.14 -11.17
C THR A 97 6.86 24.80 -11.70
N LYS A 98 7.87 25.61 -11.34
CA LYS A 98 9.27 25.35 -11.76
C LYS A 98 9.85 24.08 -11.14
N SER A 99 9.28 23.62 -10.03
CA SER A 99 9.68 22.42 -9.31
C SER A 99 8.48 21.51 -9.05
N ARG A 100 8.77 20.21 -8.93
CA ARG A 100 7.81 19.21 -8.47
C ARG A 100 7.43 19.48 -7.01
N ARG A 101 6.18 19.22 -6.63
CA ARG A 101 5.77 19.18 -5.22
C ARG A 101 6.40 17.96 -4.55
N LYS A 102 7.15 18.19 -3.46
CA LYS A 102 7.71 17.13 -2.64
C LYS A 102 6.59 16.36 -1.94
N GLY A 103 6.68 15.03 -1.89
CA GLY A 103 5.77 14.20 -1.09
C GLY A 103 6.02 14.36 0.41
N LEU A 104 5.05 13.99 1.25
CA LEU A 104 5.19 14.04 2.72
C LEU A 104 6.44 13.30 3.20
N TYR A 105 6.76 12.15 2.61
CA TYR A 105 7.96 11.40 2.96
C TYR A 105 9.26 12.20 2.68
N GLU A 106 9.31 12.96 1.59
CA GLU A 106 10.49 13.77 1.24
C GLU A 106 10.69 14.96 2.18
N TYR A 107 9.63 15.41 2.86
CA TYR A 107 9.73 16.41 3.92
C TYR A 107 10.18 15.81 5.24
N LEU A 108 9.76 14.58 5.54
CA LEU A 108 10.09 13.88 6.78
C LEU A 108 11.50 13.25 6.76
N TYR A 109 12.00 12.93 5.57
CA TYR A 109 13.29 12.29 5.35
C TYR A 109 14.17 13.15 4.43
N THR A 110 14.41 14.40 4.80
CA THR A 110 15.45 15.22 4.14
C THR A 110 16.82 14.78 4.64
N GLU A 111 17.39 13.73 4.07
CA GLU A 111 18.82 13.49 4.21
C GLU A 111 19.55 14.59 3.43
N THR A 112 20.44 15.32 4.10
CA THR A 112 21.36 16.23 3.42
C THR A 112 22.28 15.38 2.55
N VAL A 113 22.08 15.42 1.23
CA VAL A 113 22.97 14.75 0.29
C VAL A 113 24.32 15.47 0.35
N THR A 114 25.27 14.89 1.08
CA THR A 114 26.65 15.30 1.07
C THR A 114 27.35 14.68 -0.14
N CYS A 115 28.18 15.47 -0.81
CA CYS A 115 29.02 14.94 -1.87
C CYS A 115 30.11 14.08 -1.23
N GLY A 116 30.20 12.79 -1.60
CA GLY A 116 31.24 11.89 -1.08
C GLY A 116 32.68 12.30 -1.42
N LEU A 117 32.87 13.30 -2.30
CA LEU A 117 34.17 13.95 -2.55
C LEU A 117 34.43 15.14 -1.61
N CYS A 118 33.39 15.70 -0.99
CA CYS A 118 33.47 16.85 -0.09
C CYS A 118 33.40 16.43 1.39
N GLU A 119 33.56 15.14 1.68
CA GLU A 119 33.72 14.62 3.05
C GLU A 119 35.20 14.38 3.42
N LYS A 120 36.05 15.35 3.06
CA LYS A 120 37.29 15.70 3.76
C LYS A 120 37.41 17.21 3.84
#